data_AF-A0A2T2YRE8-F1
#
_entry.id   AF-A0A2T2YRE8-F1
#
_cell.length_a   1.000
_cell.length_b   1.000
_cell.length_c   1.000
_cell.angle_alpha   90.00
_cell.angle_beta   90.00
_cell.angle_gamma   90.00
#
_symmetry.space_group_name_H-M   'P 1'
#
loop_
_entity.id
_entity.type
_entity.pdbx_description
1 polymer ?
#
loop_
_entity_poly.entity_id
_entity_poly.type
_entity_poly.pdbx_seq_one_letter_code
_entity_poly.pdbx_strand_id
1 'polypeptide(L)'
;MSIPTYDDCDPNNPHEAFTWALVGLPGPRNAPLMVHPDVLRQWSKHLWDLGFRHDPQAQTKEYHHPARGVTHWLNGSGRWVPAGTPAPAEVSAPDMAQLTADERAHVVQQLRESGELAHLVDARDLPPNLATATTIEQPPADEQAAR
;
A
#
# COMPACT_ATOMS: atom_id res chain seq x y z
N MET A 1 12.43 -7.76 -2.44
CA MET A 1 13.39 -6.72 -2.02
C MET A 1 12.76 -5.36 -2.23
N SER A 2 12.81 -4.49 -1.22
CA SER A 2 12.33 -3.11 -1.28
C SER A 2 13.32 -2.22 -2.06
N ILE A 3 12.83 -1.04 -2.45
CA ILE A 3 13.67 0.02 -3.01
C ILE A 3 14.63 0.55 -1.91
N PRO A 4 15.96 0.58 -2.13
CA PRO A 4 16.91 1.16 -1.17
C PRO A 4 16.65 2.65 -0.96
N THR A 5 16.60 3.07 0.30
CA THR A 5 16.43 4.48 0.69
C THR A 5 17.73 5.05 1.25
N TYR A 6 17.81 6.37 1.38
CA TYR A 6 18.98 7.00 1.99
C TYR A 6 19.18 6.53 3.44
N ASP A 7 18.11 6.48 4.22
CA ASP A 7 18.17 6.11 5.65
C ASP A 7 18.47 4.62 5.86
N ASP A 8 18.16 3.77 4.89
CA ASP A 8 18.45 2.33 4.94
C ASP A 8 19.88 1.95 4.50
N CYS A 9 20.65 2.89 3.95
CA CYS A 9 21.99 2.62 3.41
C CYS A 9 23.09 3.10 4.36
N ASP A 10 24.08 2.26 4.66
CA ASP A 10 25.26 2.70 5.42
C ASP A 10 26.20 3.56 4.55
N PRO A 11 26.41 4.86 4.90
CA PRO A 11 27.28 5.76 4.14
C PRO A 11 28.77 5.36 4.18
N ASN A 12 29.18 4.53 5.14
CA ASN A 12 30.57 4.08 5.28
C ASN A 12 30.83 2.74 4.58
N ASN A 13 29.79 2.07 4.10
CA ASN A 13 29.91 0.83 3.35
C ASN A 13 30.02 1.15 1.85
N PRO A 14 31.13 0.80 1.16
CA PRO A 14 31.31 1.08 -0.27
C PRO A 14 30.17 0.58 -1.16
N HIS A 15 29.53 -0.53 -0.78
CA HIS A 15 28.43 -1.11 -1.53
C HIS A 15 27.07 -0.43 -1.29
N GLU A 16 26.94 0.40 -0.26
CA GLU A 16 25.65 1.02 0.11
C GLU A 16 25.69 2.54 0.00
N ALA A 17 26.85 3.16 0.17
CA ALA A 17 27.05 4.60 0.21
C ALA A 17 26.34 5.39 -0.90
N PHE A 18 26.22 4.81 -2.10
CA PHE A 18 25.55 5.44 -3.25
C PHE A 18 24.38 4.64 -3.80
N THR A 19 24.03 3.48 -3.22
CA THR A 19 23.01 2.59 -3.78
C THR A 19 21.64 3.25 -3.84
N TRP A 20 21.27 4.00 -2.80
CA TRP A 20 20.03 4.80 -2.76
C TRP A 20 19.97 5.86 -3.87
N ALA A 21 21.11 6.45 -4.24
CA ALA A 21 21.19 7.53 -5.21
C ALA A 21 21.09 7.06 -6.67
N LEU A 22 21.23 5.75 -6.91
CA LEU A 22 21.20 5.15 -8.24
C LEU A 22 19.83 4.54 -8.60
N VAL A 23 18.86 4.64 -7.69
CA VAL A 23 17.49 4.16 -7.90
C VAL A 23 16.73 5.11 -8.84
N GLY A 24 15.95 4.56 -9.77
CA GLY A 24 14.95 5.31 -10.53
C GLY A 24 15.53 6.46 -11.37
N LEU A 25 16.80 6.34 -11.77
CA LEU A 25 17.46 7.33 -12.63
C LEU A 25 16.75 7.46 -13.98
N PRO A 26 16.77 8.64 -14.63
CA PRO A 26 16.10 8.85 -15.91
C PRO A 26 16.76 8.01 -17.01
N GLY A 27 15.99 7.07 -17.55
CA GLY A 27 16.34 6.25 -18.70
C GLY A 27 15.80 6.82 -20.02
N PRO A 28 15.79 6.01 -21.10
CA PRO A 28 15.29 6.42 -22.40
C PRO A 28 13.86 6.96 -22.33
N ARG A 29 13.61 8.09 -23.01
CA ARG A 29 12.31 8.79 -23.00
C ARG A 29 11.82 9.16 -21.58
N ASN A 30 12.75 9.42 -20.66
CA ASN A 30 12.45 9.82 -19.28
C ASN A 30 11.71 8.75 -18.46
N ALA A 31 11.72 7.49 -18.92
CA ALA A 31 11.23 6.36 -18.14
C ALA A 31 12.26 6.01 -17.04
N PRO A 32 11.82 5.64 -15.82
CA PRO A 32 12.72 5.25 -14.74
C PRO A 32 13.52 4.01 -15.13
N LEU A 33 14.84 4.06 -14.98
CA LEU A 33 15.71 2.91 -15.21
C LEU A 33 15.58 1.94 -14.02
N MET A 34 15.15 0.71 -14.34
CA MET A 34 14.89 -0.32 -13.35
C MET A 34 16.09 -1.27 -13.32
N VAL A 35 16.89 -1.16 -12.26
CA VAL A 35 18.12 -1.94 -12.11
C VAL A 35 18.02 -2.75 -10.82
N HIS A 36 18.47 -4.00 -10.88
CA HIS A 36 18.47 -4.88 -9.72
C HIS A 36 19.38 -4.29 -8.61
N PRO A 37 18.98 -4.33 -7.33
CA PRO A 37 19.76 -3.76 -6.23
C PRO A 37 21.22 -4.22 -6.19
N ASP A 38 21.51 -5.49 -6.47
CA ASP A 38 22.90 -6.00 -6.48
C ASP A 38 23.79 -5.34 -7.54
N VAL A 39 23.22 -4.92 -8.67
CA VAL A 39 23.97 -4.18 -9.70
C VAL A 39 24.25 -2.76 -9.20
N LEU A 40 23.27 -2.12 -8.55
CA LEU A 40 23.46 -0.80 -7.93
C LEU A 40 24.57 -0.82 -6.87
N ARG A 41 24.65 -1.90 -6.07
CA ARG A 41 25.73 -2.08 -5.06
C ARG A 41 27.11 -2.21 -5.70
N GLN A 42 27.21 -2.82 -6.87
CA GLN A 42 28.47 -2.89 -7.63
C GLN A 42 28.86 -1.51 -8.16
N TRP A 43 27.89 -0.74 -8.67
CA TRP A 43 28.13 0.63 -9.13
C TRP A 43 28.50 1.58 -7.98
N SER A 44 27.85 1.44 -6.82
CA SER A 44 28.23 2.15 -5.60
C SER A 44 29.69 1.90 -5.24
N LYS A 45 30.12 0.63 -5.21
CA LYS A 45 31.51 0.28 -4.96
C LYS A 45 32.46 0.91 -6.00
N HIS A 46 32.07 0.91 -7.27
CA HIS A 46 32.87 1.54 -8.32
C HIS A 46 33.07 3.05 -8.09
N LEU A 47 31.99 3.79 -7.77
CA LEU A 47 32.08 5.21 -7.42
C LEU A 47 32.95 5.45 -6.18
N TRP A 48 32.82 4.58 -5.17
CA TRP A 48 33.64 4.65 -3.97
C TRP A 48 35.14 4.48 -4.27
N ASP A 49 35.49 3.50 -5.10
CA ASP A 49 36.88 3.22 -5.51
C ASP A 49 37.45 4.37 -6.35
N LEU A 50 36.62 5.14 -7.06
CA LEU A 50 36.99 6.39 -7.75
C LEU A 50 37.18 7.58 -6.80
N GLY A 51 36.92 7.42 -5.51
CA GLY A 51 37.11 8.44 -4.48
C GLY A 51 35.91 9.36 -4.24
N PHE A 52 34.73 9.04 -4.79
CA PHE A 52 33.52 9.82 -4.53
C PHE A 52 33.11 9.73 -3.06
N ARG A 53 32.60 10.83 -2.50
CA ARG A 53 31.99 10.89 -1.17
C ARG A 53 30.74 11.75 -1.26
N HIS A 54 29.71 11.38 -0.51
CA HIS A 54 28.48 12.17 -0.43
C HIS A 54 28.66 13.30 0.59
N ASP A 55 28.28 14.52 0.19
CA ASP A 55 28.17 15.68 1.07
C ASP A 55 26.69 16.02 1.27
N PRO A 56 26.12 15.76 2.46
CA PRO A 56 24.72 16.05 2.75
C PRO A 56 24.36 17.54 2.59
N GLN A 57 25.30 18.46 2.78
CA GLN A 57 25.03 19.90 2.66
C GLN A 57 24.91 20.35 1.20
N ALA A 58 25.48 19.60 0.27
CA ALA A 58 25.41 19.89 -1.17
C ALA A 58 24.23 19.20 -1.88
N GLN A 59 23.43 18.40 -1.15
CA GLN A 59 22.32 17.66 -1.73
C GLN A 59 21.15 18.57 -2.13
N THR A 60 20.81 18.56 -3.42
CA THR A 60 19.73 19.41 -3.99
C THR A 60 18.47 18.64 -4.33
N LYS A 61 18.48 17.30 -4.21
CA LYS A 61 17.37 16.42 -4.57
C LYS A 61 17.15 15.36 -3.51
N GLU A 62 15.92 14.88 -3.43
CA GLU A 62 15.51 13.77 -2.58
C GLU A 62 14.61 12.81 -3.37
N TYR A 63 14.59 11.53 -2.98
CA TYR A 63 13.78 10.52 -3.63
C TYR A 63 12.45 10.37 -2.89
N HIS A 64 11.34 10.58 -3.61
CA HIS A 64 10.00 10.32 -3.11
C HIS A 64 9.55 8.94 -3.56
N HIS A 65 9.24 8.09 -2.58
CA HIS A 65 8.62 6.80 -2.83
C HIS A 65 7.21 6.95 -3.41
N PRO A 66 6.69 5.92 -4.08
CA PRO A 66 5.30 5.89 -4.50
C PRO A 66 4.39 6.01 -3.27
N ALA A 67 3.47 6.97 -3.26
CA ALA A 67 2.51 7.16 -2.17
C ALA A 67 1.53 5.99 -2.00
N ARG A 68 1.42 5.11 -3.02
CA ARG A 68 0.58 3.92 -3.06
C ARG A 68 1.26 2.80 -3.85
N GLY A 69 0.92 1.56 -3.51
CA GLY A 69 1.30 0.37 -4.26
C GLY A 69 2.54 -0.33 -3.72
N VAL A 70 3.04 -1.30 -4.48
CA VAL A 70 4.11 -2.21 -4.06
C VAL A 70 5.46 -1.50 -4.07
N THR A 71 6.18 -1.43 -2.95
CA THR A 71 7.51 -0.79 -2.83
C THR A 71 8.68 -1.64 -3.35
N HIS A 72 8.40 -2.58 -4.25
CA HIS A 72 9.40 -3.47 -4.84
C HIS A 72 10.30 -2.68 -5.82
N TRP A 73 11.56 -3.10 -5.99
CA TRP A 73 12.49 -2.43 -6.91
C TRP A 73 12.02 -2.41 -8.39
N LEU A 74 11.14 -3.34 -8.77
CA LEU A 74 10.43 -3.34 -10.04
C LEU A 74 9.25 -2.36 -10.09
N ASN A 75 9.12 -1.47 -9.12
CA ASN A 75 8.16 -0.38 -9.18
C ASN A 75 8.90 0.93 -9.49
N GLY A 76 8.77 1.39 -10.74
CA GLY A 76 9.36 2.65 -11.20
C GLY A 76 8.58 3.91 -10.83
N SER A 77 7.56 3.84 -9.98
CA SER A 77 6.68 5.00 -9.69
C SER A 77 7.25 6.02 -8.70
N GLY A 78 8.44 5.79 -8.14
CA GLY A 78 9.14 6.80 -7.35
C GLY A 78 9.79 7.86 -8.23
N ARG A 79 10.08 9.02 -7.64
CA ARG A 79 10.62 10.17 -8.39
C ARG A 79 11.65 10.93 -7.59
N TRP A 80 12.65 11.47 -8.28
CA TRP A 80 13.57 12.46 -7.73
C TRP A 80 12.95 13.86 -7.81
N VAL A 81 12.85 14.54 -6.67
CA VAL A 81 12.29 15.89 -6.56
C VAL A 81 13.32 16.84 -5.93
N PRO A 82 13.15 18.17 -6.05
CA PRO A 82 13.99 19.13 -5.31
C PRO A 82 13.93 18.87 -3.80
N ALA A 83 15.07 19.00 -3.12
CA ALA A 83 15.15 18.85 -1.67
C ALA A 83 14.19 19.83 -0.96
N GLY A 84 13.48 19.34 0.06
CA GLY A 84 12.48 20.12 0.79
C GLY A 84 11.11 20.20 0.12
N THR A 85 10.89 19.45 -0.96
CA THR A 85 9.53 19.26 -1.51
C THR A 85 8.71 18.46 -0.50
N PRO A 86 7.52 18.91 -0.06
CA PRO A 86 6.74 18.16 0.92
C PRO A 86 6.42 16.76 0.40
N ALA A 87 6.75 15.74 1.20
CA ALA A 87 6.45 14.35 0.89
C ALA A 87 4.94 14.18 0.71
N PRO A 88 4.49 13.44 -0.32
CA PRO A 88 3.09 13.10 -0.44
C PRO A 88 2.67 12.29 0.79
N ALA A 89 1.49 12.58 1.33
CA ALA A 89 0.94 11.82 2.45
C ALA A 89 0.93 10.33 2.11
N GLU A 90 1.59 9.52 2.95
CA GLU A 90 1.52 8.08 2.85
C GLU A 90 0.06 7.67 2.99
N VAL A 91 -0.48 7.03 1.96
CA VAL A 91 -1.85 6.54 2.05
C VAL A 91 -1.80 5.15 2.68
N SER A 92 -1.89 5.13 4.00
CA SER A 92 -2.16 3.90 4.74
C SER A 92 -3.65 3.54 4.68
N ALA A 93 -3.97 2.27 4.93
CA ALA A 93 -5.34 1.88 5.21
C ALA A 93 -5.85 2.67 6.43
N PRO A 94 -7.11 3.12 6.43
CA PRO A 94 -7.72 3.71 7.62
C PRO A 94 -7.58 2.77 8.83
N ASP A 95 -7.25 3.34 9.99
CA ASP A 95 -7.28 2.59 11.25
C ASP A 95 -8.74 2.26 11.59
N MET A 96 -9.12 0.99 11.43
CA MET A 96 -10.48 0.51 11.67
C MET A 96 -10.92 0.70 13.13
N ALA A 97 -10.00 0.82 14.09
CA ALA A 97 -10.32 1.09 15.49
C ALA A 97 -10.75 2.54 15.74
N GLN A 98 -10.38 3.47 14.85
CA GLN A 98 -10.75 4.88 14.91
C GLN A 98 -12.07 5.18 14.19
N LEU A 99 -12.59 4.23 13.41
CA LEU A 99 -13.86 4.36 12.71
C LEU A 99 -15.04 4.08 13.64
N THR A 100 -16.10 4.86 13.48
CA THR A 100 -17.41 4.59 14.11
C THR A 100 -17.99 3.27 13.61
N ALA A 101 -18.97 2.73 14.35
CA ALA A 101 -19.62 1.48 13.96
C ALA A 101 -20.25 1.56 12.55
N ASP A 102 -20.84 2.70 12.20
CA ASP A 102 -21.48 2.93 10.90
C ASP A 102 -20.44 3.03 9.77
N GLU A 103 -19.33 3.73 9.99
CA GLU A 103 -18.23 3.83 9.00
C GLU A 103 -17.60 2.46 8.74
N ARG A 104 -17.37 1.65 9.78
CA ARG A 104 -16.87 0.28 9.59
C ARG A 104 -17.87 -0.58 8.83
N ALA A 105 -19.17 -0.46 9.12
CA ALA A 105 -20.20 -1.19 8.39
C ALA A 105 -20.20 -0.81 6.90
N HIS A 106 -19.98 0.46 6.58
CA HIS A 106 -19.86 0.93 5.20
C HIS A 106 -18.61 0.34 4.50
N VAL A 107 -17.46 0.32 5.17
CA VAL A 107 -16.24 -0.31 4.63
C VAL A 107 -16.44 -1.80 4.37
N VAL A 108 -17.06 -2.53 5.33
CA VAL A 108 -17.38 -3.96 5.15
C VAL A 108 -18.31 -4.18 3.96
N GLN A 109 -19.30 -3.30 3.79
CA GLN A 109 -20.23 -3.38 2.66
C GLN A 109 -19.49 -3.18 1.32
N GLN A 110 -18.61 -2.18 1.24
CA GLN A 110 -17.79 -1.94 0.04
C GLN A 110 -16.92 -3.16 -0.31
N LEU A 111 -16.28 -3.80 0.70
CA LEU A 111 -15.45 -4.99 0.49
C LEU A 111 -16.27 -6.24 0.09
N ARG A 112 -17.52 -6.34 0.54
CA ARG A 112 -18.44 -7.40 0.09
C ARG A 112 -18.86 -7.18 -1.36
N GLU A 113 -19.20 -5.95 -1.72
CA GLU A 113 -19.62 -5.57 -3.07
C GLU A 113 -18.46 -5.70 -4.08
N SER A 114 -17.23 -5.39 -3.68
CA SER A 114 -16.04 -5.60 -4.51
C SER A 114 -15.66 -7.08 -4.68
N GLY A 115 -16.32 -7.98 -3.93
CA GLY A 115 -16.04 -9.42 -3.95
C GLY A 115 -14.79 -9.82 -3.16
N GLU A 116 -14.11 -8.87 -2.52
CA GLU A 116 -12.91 -9.14 -1.72
C GLU A 116 -13.20 -10.05 -0.52
N LEU A 117 -14.43 -10.04 0.02
CA LEU A 117 -14.83 -10.94 1.11
C LEU A 117 -15.37 -12.31 0.67
N ALA A 118 -15.51 -12.56 -0.64
CA ALA A 118 -16.15 -13.78 -1.15
C ALA A 118 -15.42 -15.07 -0.74
N HIS A 119 -14.10 -15.00 -0.53
CA HIS A 119 -13.27 -16.14 -0.12
C HIS A 119 -13.25 -16.39 1.39
N LEU A 120 -13.75 -15.45 2.20
CA LEU A 120 -13.78 -15.54 3.67
C LEU A 120 -15.12 -16.04 4.21
N VAL A 121 -16.15 -16.06 3.36
CA VAL A 121 -17.48 -16.58 3.69
C VAL A 121 -17.65 -17.89 2.93
N ASP A 122 -17.33 -19.02 3.56
CA ASP A 122 -17.79 -20.31 3.02
C ASP A 122 -19.32 -20.32 3.17
N ALA A 123 -20.02 -20.48 2.05
CA ALA A 123 -21.48 -20.53 2.03
C ALA A 123 -22.04 -21.64 2.95
N ARG A 124 -21.22 -22.63 3.29
CA ARG A 124 -21.54 -23.71 4.23
C ARG A 124 -21.55 -23.29 5.70
N ASP A 125 -20.86 -22.21 6.05
CA ASP A 125 -20.76 -21.70 7.42
C ASP A 125 -21.80 -20.60 7.73
N LEU A 126 -22.54 -20.15 6.71
CA LEU A 126 -23.65 -19.23 6.92
C LEU A 126 -24.84 -20.01 7.53
N PRO A 127 -25.47 -19.49 8.59
CA PRO A 127 -26.70 -20.09 9.11
C PRO A 127 -27.72 -20.11 7.97
N PRO A 128 -28.41 -21.25 7.74
CA PRO A 128 -29.39 -21.35 6.68
C PRO A 128 -30.44 -20.27 6.90
N ASN A 129 -30.79 -19.57 5.82
CA ASN A 129 -31.83 -18.56 5.82
C ASN A 129 -33.20 -19.25 5.94
N LEU A 130 -33.45 -19.83 7.12
CA LEU A 130 -34.72 -20.41 7.49
C LEU A 130 -35.62 -19.24 7.87
N ALA A 131 -36.62 -18.97 7.04
CA ALA A 131 -37.75 -18.17 7.48
C ALA A 131 -38.33 -18.87 8.72
N THR A 132 -38.12 -18.30 9.91
CA THR A 132 -38.91 -18.68 11.08
C THR A 132 -40.34 -18.32 10.74
N ALA A 133 -41.14 -19.33 10.43
CA ALA A 133 -42.58 -19.21 10.40
C ALA A 133 -43.02 -18.88 11.82
N THR A 134 -43.01 -17.60 12.17
CA THR A 134 -43.72 -17.12 13.34
C THR A 134 -45.17 -17.49 13.09
N THR A 135 -45.69 -18.44 13.87
CA THR A 135 -47.10 -18.83 13.83
C THR A 135 -47.93 -17.55 13.86
N ILE A 136 -48.61 -17.24 12.76
CA ILE A 136 -49.59 -16.17 12.72
C ILE A 136 -50.69 -16.64 13.66
N GLU A 137 -50.78 -16.04 14.83
CA GLU A 137 -51.87 -16.26 15.79
C GLU A 137 -53.17 -15.94 15.04
N GLN A 138 -53.99 -16.97 14.81
CA GLN A 138 -55.27 -16.78 14.12
C GLN A 138 -56.14 -15.85 14.98
N PRO A 139 -56.77 -14.82 14.39
CA PRO A 139 -57.65 -13.95 15.14
C PRO A 139 -58.84 -14.75 15.71
N PRO A 140 -59.34 -14.39 16.90
CA PRO A 140 -60.38 -15.14 17.61
C PRO A 140 -61.68 -15.23 16.80
N ALA A 141 -62.37 -16.36 16.96
CA ALA A 141 -63.49 -16.83 16.12
C ALA A 141 -64.78 -15.99 16.18
N ASP A 142 -64.82 -14.89 16.93
CA ASP A 142 -66.06 -14.11 17.13
C ASP A 142 -66.40 -13.18 15.95
N GLU A 143 -65.52 -13.04 14.95
CA GLU A 143 -65.76 -12.21 13.76
C GLU A 143 -66.15 -13.01 12.50
N GLN A 144 -66.66 -14.24 12.65
CA GLN A 144 -67.19 -15.04 11.51
C GLN A 144 -68.71 -15.27 11.55
N ALA A 145 -69.43 -14.75 12.55
CA ALA A 145 -70.87 -14.97 12.72
C ALA A 145 -71.76 -13.74 12.47
N ALA A 146 -71.28 -12.73 11.73
CA ALA A 146 -72.09 -11.58 11.32
C ALA A 146 -71.95 -11.31 9.81
N ARG A 147 -72.45 -12.24 8.99
CA ARG A 147 -72.84 -12.00 7.59
C ARG A 147 -74.11 -12.77 7.26
#